data_AF-X0W3R9-F1
#
_entry.id   AF-X0W3R9-F1
#
_cell.length_a   1.000
_cell.length_b   1.000
_cell.length_c   1.000
_cell.angle_alpha   90.00
_cell.angle_beta   90.00
_cell.angle_gamma   90.00
#
_symmetry.space_group_name_H-M   'P 1'
#
loop_
_entity.id
_entity.type
_entity.pdbx_description
1 polymer ?
#
loop_
_entity_poly.entity_id
_entity_poly.type
_entity_poly.pdbx_seq_one_letter_code
_entity_poly.pdbx_strand_id
1 'polypeptide(L)'
;AAARARRGARGWRELLLPVLVPPVSAWHLRHLDTLTRRLREAAPDALVTSSTYLSLVALWARDAAGARTAVIVSERGNLSHHLFHARRRFRMRLRYLVPLLRRVYPRADAIVAVSDGVARDLASHTRIPLERMETIYNPVVTPELETLANEKSEHPWFEDGGAPIVLGAGRLVDQKDFPTLIEAVARLRRERPARLLILGEGKRRAALESLARRAGLGDEFSLPGFTKNPFSSMARASVFALSSAYEGLPGVLIQALACG
;
A
#
# COMPACT_ATOMS: atom_id res chain seq x y z
N ALA A 1 53.79 -12.73 -21.70
CA ALA A 1 53.37 -11.47 -21.07
C ALA A 1 52.45 -10.72 -22.04
N ALA A 2 51.48 -9.96 -21.51
CA ALA A 2 50.46 -9.16 -22.22
C ALA A 2 49.17 -9.89 -22.68
N ALA A 3 48.21 -9.99 -21.76
CA ALA A 3 46.77 -9.92 -22.07
C ALA A 3 45.99 -9.59 -20.78
N ARG A 4 46.12 -8.35 -20.30
CA ARG A 4 45.30 -7.80 -19.22
C ARG A 4 44.56 -6.56 -19.75
N ALA A 5 43.33 -6.42 -19.25
CA ALA A 5 42.47 -5.24 -19.30
C ALA A 5 41.76 -4.92 -20.62
N ARG A 6 40.50 -5.37 -20.71
CA ARG A 6 39.35 -4.58 -21.22
C ARG A 6 38.04 -5.29 -20.87
N ARG A 7 37.72 -5.35 -19.57
CA ARG A 7 36.33 -5.54 -19.13
C ARG A 7 35.67 -4.16 -19.16
N GLY A 8 34.99 -3.87 -20.26
CA GLY A 8 34.29 -2.61 -20.47
C GLY A 8 33.31 -2.33 -19.33
N ALA A 9 33.43 -1.15 -18.75
CA ALA A 9 32.45 -0.60 -17.82
C ALA A 9 31.09 -0.53 -18.53
N ARG A 10 30.12 -1.35 -18.07
CA ARG A 10 28.72 -1.19 -18.44
C ARG A 10 28.23 0.13 -17.85
N GLY A 11 28.21 1.17 -18.69
CA GLY A 11 27.97 2.56 -18.29
C GLY A 11 26.52 2.82 -17.89
N TRP A 12 26.33 3.85 -17.06
CA TRP A 12 25.04 4.43 -16.63
C TRP A 12 24.03 4.62 -17.76
N ARG A 13 24.50 4.83 -19.00
CA ARG A 13 23.66 4.99 -20.21
C ARG A 13 22.80 3.77 -20.54
N GLU A 14 23.24 2.55 -20.23
CA GLU A 14 22.44 1.33 -20.45
C GLU A 14 21.30 1.17 -19.43
N LEU A 15 21.36 1.85 -18.28
CA LEU A 15 20.26 1.88 -17.30
C LEU A 15 19.15 2.85 -17.70
N LEU A 16 19.45 3.80 -18.60
CA LEU A 16 18.53 4.85 -19.05
C LEU A 16 17.64 4.38 -20.21
N LEU A 17 18.03 3.33 -20.94
CA LEU A 17 17.31 2.77 -22.10
C LEU A 17 16.76 1.39 -21.70
N PRO A 18 15.45 1.14 -21.45
CA PRO A 18 14.21 1.86 -21.78
C PRO A 18 13.31 2.12 -20.55
N VAL A 19 13.91 2.40 -19.38
CA VAL A 19 13.16 2.84 -18.18
C VAL A 19 12.54 4.23 -18.40
N LEU A 20 13.12 5.04 -19.27
CA LEU A 20 12.79 6.46 -19.38
C LEU A 20 11.75 6.83 -20.44
N VAL A 21 11.41 5.99 -21.42
CA VAL A 21 10.52 6.40 -22.54
C VAL A 21 9.57 5.25 -22.91
N PRO A 22 8.26 5.27 -22.54
CA PRO A 22 7.21 6.05 -23.26
C PRO A 22 5.98 6.51 -22.40
N PRO A 23 5.01 7.28 -22.96
CA PRO A 23 4.62 8.67 -22.61
C PRO A 23 3.96 8.91 -21.23
N VAL A 24 4.11 8.01 -20.26
CA VAL A 24 3.56 8.15 -18.90
C VAL A 24 4.66 8.10 -17.81
N SER A 25 5.92 7.82 -18.20
CA SER A 25 7.11 7.92 -17.32
C SER A 25 7.52 9.36 -17.02
N ALA A 26 6.93 10.35 -17.68
CA ALA A 26 7.32 11.76 -17.60
C ALA A 26 6.90 12.47 -16.29
N TRP A 27 5.88 11.98 -15.56
CA TRP A 27 5.31 12.79 -14.47
C TRP A 27 6.20 12.85 -13.21
N HIS A 28 6.77 11.71 -12.77
CA HIS A 28 7.63 11.70 -11.58
C HIS A 28 8.98 12.37 -11.83
N LEU A 29 9.55 12.16 -13.02
CA LEU A 29 10.81 12.79 -13.43
C LEU A 29 10.68 14.29 -13.66
N ARG A 30 9.48 14.80 -13.97
CA ARG A 30 9.20 16.24 -14.05
C ARG A 30 9.60 16.99 -12.77
N HIS A 31 9.56 16.31 -11.63
CA HIS A 31 9.89 16.91 -10.34
C HIS A 31 11.36 16.78 -9.97
N LEU A 32 12.19 16.09 -10.77
CA LEU A 32 13.62 15.91 -10.47
C LEU A 32 14.35 17.25 -10.36
N ASP A 33 14.19 18.13 -11.34
CA ASP A 33 14.86 19.44 -11.35
C ASP A 33 14.39 20.33 -10.19
N THR A 34 13.07 20.32 -9.95
CA THR A 34 12.48 21.08 -8.85
C THR A 34 12.97 20.57 -7.51
N LEU A 35 13.00 19.25 -7.29
CA LEU A 35 13.50 18.66 -6.05
C LEU A 35 15.00 18.90 -5.88
N THR A 36 15.79 18.78 -6.95
CA THR A 36 17.23 19.06 -6.94
C THR A 36 17.51 20.50 -6.51
N ARG A 37 16.78 21.47 -7.09
CA ARG A 37 16.89 22.88 -6.70
C ARG A 37 16.51 23.08 -5.23
N ARG A 38 15.38 22.51 -4.80
CA ARG A 38 14.92 22.61 -3.40
C ARG A 38 15.91 22.00 -2.41
N LEU A 39 16.54 20.88 -2.75
CA LEU A 39 17.57 20.27 -1.91
C LEU A 39 18.82 21.16 -1.77
N ARG A 40 19.18 21.93 -2.81
CA ARG A 40 20.28 22.91 -2.71
C ARG A 40 19.90 24.14 -1.89
N GLU A 41 18.69 24.66 -2.09
CA GLU A 41 18.20 25.88 -1.44
C GLU A 41 17.89 25.67 0.05
N ALA A 42 17.12 24.62 0.36
CA ALA A 42 16.67 24.36 1.72
C ALA A 42 17.68 23.54 2.53
N ALA A 43 18.56 22.78 1.85
CA ALA A 43 19.59 21.92 2.45
C ALA A 43 19.11 21.15 3.71
N PRO A 44 17.98 20.41 3.63
CA PRO A 44 17.44 19.73 4.80
C PRO A 44 18.40 18.63 5.28
N ASP A 45 18.39 18.37 6.59
CA ASP A 45 19.19 17.30 7.19
C ASP A 45 18.75 15.92 6.68
N ALA A 46 17.45 15.72 6.49
CA ALA A 46 16.87 14.47 6.03
C ALA A 46 15.68 14.63 5.08
N LEU A 47 15.49 13.65 4.20
CA LEU A 47 14.36 13.49 3.30
C LEU A 47 13.81 12.07 3.39
N VAL A 48 12.55 11.94 3.81
CA VAL A 48 11.84 10.65 3.89
C VAL A 48 10.92 10.50 2.68
N THR A 49 10.97 9.35 2.03
CA THR A 49 10.16 9.05 0.84
C THR A 49 9.27 7.84 1.05
N SER A 50 8.16 7.76 0.33
CA SER A 50 7.03 6.90 0.67
C SER A 50 6.47 6.05 -0.49
N SER A 51 7.21 6.00 -1.59
CA SER A 51 6.80 5.36 -2.84
C SER A 51 8.04 5.03 -3.63
N THR A 52 8.05 3.88 -4.30
CA THR A 52 9.20 3.38 -5.05
C THR A 52 9.74 4.40 -6.08
N TYR A 53 8.85 5.01 -6.86
CA TYR A 53 9.26 5.99 -7.88
C TYR A 53 9.75 7.31 -7.27
N LEU A 54 9.13 7.76 -6.17
CA LEU A 54 9.57 8.97 -5.47
C LEU A 54 10.93 8.75 -4.80
N SER A 55 11.18 7.56 -4.26
CA SER A 55 12.46 7.15 -3.66
C SER A 55 13.59 7.23 -4.69
N LEU A 56 13.35 6.72 -5.91
CA LEU A 56 14.31 6.84 -7.02
C LEU A 56 14.60 8.30 -7.38
N VAL A 57 13.55 9.12 -7.54
CA VAL A 57 13.69 10.55 -7.87
C VAL A 57 14.44 11.31 -6.77
N ALA A 58 14.16 11.03 -5.50
CA ALA A 58 14.83 11.66 -4.36
C ALA A 58 16.32 11.33 -4.30
N LEU A 59 16.69 10.06 -4.49
CA LEU A 59 18.09 9.65 -4.52
C LEU A 59 18.85 10.31 -5.68
N TRP A 60 18.25 10.37 -6.87
CA TRP A 60 18.86 11.08 -8.00
C TRP A 60 18.90 12.59 -7.78
N ALA A 61 17.88 13.19 -7.17
CA ALA A 61 17.86 14.61 -6.87
C ALA A 61 18.96 14.98 -5.86
N ARG A 62 19.15 14.17 -4.81
CA ARG A 62 20.24 14.34 -3.84
C ARG A 62 21.60 14.23 -4.53
N ASP A 63 21.81 13.17 -5.30
CA ASP A 63 23.06 12.93 -6.03
C ASP A 63 23.35 14.10 -7.01
N ALA A 64 22.33 14.60 -7.73
CA ALA A 64 22.47 15.73 -8.65
C ALA A 64 22.64 17.08 -7.94
N ALA A 65 22.04 17.24 -6.75
CA ALA A 65 22.19 18.44 -5.94
C ALA A 65 23.60 18.55 -5.34
N GLY A 66 24.31 17.42 -5.17
CA GLY A 66 25.51 17.35 -4.33
C GLY A 66 25.17 17.56 -2.85
N ALA A 67 23.91 17.30 -2.47
CA ALA A 67 23.40 17.58 -1.13
C ALA A 67 23.88 16.54 -0.12
N ARG A 68 24.14 16.97 1.11
CA ARG A 68 24.44 16.10 2.27
C ARG A 68 23.19 15.56 2.96
N THR A 69 22.01 15.89 2.46
CA THR A 69 20.72 15.42 2.97
C THR A 69 20.68 13.90 3.04
N ALA A 70 20.41 13.35 4.21
CA ALA A 70 20.16 11.93 4.38
C ALA A 70 18.84 11.55 3.71
N VAL A 71 18.84 10.53 2.85
CA VAL A 71 17.64 10.04 2.17
C VAL A 71 17.23 8.70 2.75
N ILE A 72 16.05 8.69 3.37
CA ILE A 72 15.41 7.51 3.94
C ILE A 72 14.31 7.06 2.97
N VAL A 73 14.45 5.84 2.44
CA VAL A 73 13.44 5.26 1.56
C VAL A 73 12.48 4.41 2.37
N SER A 74 11.20 4.76 2.42
CA SER A 74 10.16 4.00 3.13
C SER A 74 9.23 3.30 2.14
N GLU A 75 9.36 1.98 2.06
CA GLU A 75 8.51 1.14 1.23
C GLU A 75 7.25 0.70 1.98
N ARG A 76 6.09 0.99 1.36
CA ARG A 76 4.78 0.80 1.98
C ARG A 76 3.97 -0.37 1.43
N GLY A 77 4.39 -0.96 0.31
CA GLY A 77 3.67 -2.01 -0.37
C GLY A 77 4.59 -3.08 -0.92
N ASN A 78 4.03 -4.23 -1.27
CA ASN A 78 4.81 -5.30 -1.88
C ASN A 78 5.23 -4.91 -3.30
N LEU A 79 6.53 -4.90 -3.52
CA LEU A 79 7.14 -4.74 -4.84
C LEU A 79 6.61 -5.82 -5.78
N SER A 80 6.52 -7.08 -5.34
CA SER A 80 5.96 -8.18 -6.13
C SER A 80 4.56 -7.86 -6.66
N HIS A 81 3.68 -7.32 -5.82
CA HIS A 81 2.34 -6.96 -6.26
C HIS A 81 2.38 -5.89 -7.37
N HIS A 82 3.21 -4.87 -7.23
CA HIS A 82 3.46 -3.89 -8.29
C HIS A 82 4.04 -4.54 -9.56
N LEU A 83 4.84 -5.61 -9.44
CA LEU A 83 5.42 -6.36 -10.56
C LEU A 83 4.39 -7.27 -11.27
N PHE A 84 3.50 -7.94 -10.54
CA PHE A 84 2.62 -8.97 -11.08
C PHE A 84 1.25 -8.46 -11.54
N HIS A 85 0.71 -7.40 -10.92
CA HIS A 85 -0.62 -6.86 -11.27
C HIS A 85 -0.58 -5.63 -12.19
N ALA A 86 0.62 -5.23 -12.64
CA ALA A 86 0.72 -4.24 -13.70
C ALA A 86 0.19 -4.80 -15.03
N ARG A 87 -0.65 -4.03 -15.73
CA ARG A 87 -1.19 -4.42 -17.06
C ARG A 87 -0.05 -4.96 -17.94
N ARG A 88 -0.29 -6.03 -18.73
CA ARG A 88 0.70 -6.71 -19.61
C ARG A 88 1.74 -5.78 -20.26
N ARG A 89 1.32 -4.61 -20.75
CA ARG A 89 2.19 -3.57 -21.37
C ARG A 89 3.28 -2.97 -20.45
N PHE A 90 3.11 -3.02 -19.13
CA PHE A 90 4.06 -2.51 -18.14
C PHE A 90 5.04 -3.56 -17.63
N ARG A 91 4.79 -4.85 -17.91
CA ARG A 91 5.64 -5.98 -17.47
C ARG A 91 7.08 -5.86 -17.99
N MET A 92 7.25 -5.29 -19.19
CA MET A 92 8.56 -4.97 -19.76
C MET A 92 9.29 -3.85 -18.99
N ARG A 93 8.58 -2.85 -18.46
CA ARG A 93 9.19 -1.76 -17.68
C ARG A 93 9.67 -2.24 -16.32
N LEU A 94 8.90 -3.15 -15.73
CA LEU A 94 9.17 -3.76 -14.44
C LEU A 94 10.43 -4.66 -14.48
N ARG A 95 10.76 -5.23 -15.64
CA ARG A 95 12.04 -5.94 -15.86
C ARG A 95 13.25 -5.07 -15.56
N TYR A 96 13.16 -3.76 -15.78
CA TYR A 96 14.24 -2.82 -15.55
C TYR A 96 14.15 -2.12 -14.19
N LEU A 97 12.94 -2.04 -13.60
CA LEU A 97 12.75 -1.49 -12.26
C LEU A 97 13.56 -2.27 -11.21
N VAL A 98 13.47 -3.60 -11.20
CA VAL A 98 14.16 -4.41 -10.18
C VAL A 98 15.70 -4.24 -10.22
N PRO A 99 16.38 -4.36 -11.38
CA PRO A 99 17.81 -4.05 -11.48
C PRO A 99 18.17 -2.60 -11.17
N LEU A 100 17.24 -1.66 -11.32
CA LEU A 100 17.43 -0.26 -10.98
C LEU A 100 17.39 -0.07 -9.46
N LEU A 101 16.34 -0.58 -8.80
CA LEU A 101 16.20 -0.56 -7.34
C LEU A 101 17.43 -1.20 -6.68
N ARG A 102 17.84 -2.38 -7.15
CA ARG A 102 19.06 -3.07 -6.68
C ARG A 102 20.32 -2.20 -6.71
N ARG A 103 20.44 -1.28 -7.67
CA ARG A 103 21.60 -0.40 -7.83
C ARG A 103 21.47 0.94 -7.11
N VAL A 104 20.25 1.45 -6.99
CA VAL A 104 19.98 2.80 -6.49
C VAL A 104 19.65 2.79 -5.00
N TYR A 105 18.85 1.86 -4.51
CA TYR A 105 18.46 1.80 -3.09
C TYR A 105 19.64 1.62 -2.13
N PRO A 106 20.72 0.88 -2.47
CA PRO A 106 21.91 0.86 -1.64
C PRO A 106 22.63 2.20 -1.43
N ARG A 107 22.20 3.27 -2.13
CA ARG A 107 22.68 4.65 -1.93
C ARG A 107 21.85 5.43 -0.92
N ALA A 108 20.70 4.89 -0.50
CA ALA A 108 19.92 5.47 0.58
C ALA A 108 20.69 5.32 1.89
N ASP A 109 20.50 6.28 2.78
CA ASP A 109 21.09 6.27 4.11
C ASP A 109 20.38 5.24 5.00
N ALA A 110 19.07 5.02 4.77
CA ALA A 110 18.32 3.91 5.33
C ALA A 110 17.23 3.42 4.37
N ILE A 111 16.94 2.12 4.42
CA ILE A 111 15.82 1.48 3.73
C ILE A 111 14.85 1.00 4.80
N VAL A 112 13.69 1.63 4.89
CA VAL A 112 12.64 1.31 5.85
C VAL A 112 11.51 0.56 5.14
N ALA A 113 11.03 -0.51 5.74
CA ALA A 113 9.82 -1.21 5.32
C ALA A 113 8.73 -1.07 6.40
N VAL A 114 7.48 -0.89 5.97
CA VAL A 114 6.34 -0.78 6.91
C VAL A 114 5.95 -2.11 7.58
N SER A 115 6.54 -3.22 7.13
CA SER A 115 6.37 -4.55 7.73
C SER A 115 7.51 -5.46 7.28
N ASP A 116 7.77 -6.51 8.06
CA ASP A 116 8.73 -7.55 7.65
C ASP A 116 8.34 -8.22 6.34
N GLY A 117 7.03 -8.32 6.07
CA GLY A 117 6.52 -8.86 4.81
C GLY A 117 6.97 -8.01 3.62
N VAL A 118 6.91 -6.69 3.74
CA VAL A 118 7.41 -5.75 2.72
C VAL A 118 8.93 -5.82 2.61
N ALA A 119 9.66 -5.91 3.73
CA ALA A 119 11.13 -6.04 3.71
C ALA A 119 11.58 -7.31 2.96
N ARG A 120 11.00 -8.46 3.32
CA ARG A 120 11.28 -9.76 2.67
C ARG A 120 10.89 -9.75 1.19
N ASP A 121 9.77 -9.14 0.85
CA ASP A 121 9.34 -8.99 -0.54
C ASP A 121 10.34 -8.15 -1.35
N LEU A 122 10.77 -7.01 -0.83
CA LEU A 122 11.77 -6.16 -1.47
C LEU A 122 13.11 -6.89 -1.63
N ALA A 123 13.58 -7.56 -0.57
CA ALA A 123 14.84 -8.29 -0.57
C ALA A 123 14.86 -9.46 -1.56
N SER A 124 13.80 -10.27 -1.58
CA SER A 124 13.70 -11.44 -2.48
C SER A 124 13.73 -11.05 -3.96
N HIS A 125 13.15 -9.91 -4.33
CA HIS A 125 13.11 -9.46 -5.71
C HIS A 125 14.35 -8.64 -6.11
N THR A 126 14.83 -7.74 -5.26
CA THR A 126 15.97 -6.86 -5.57
C THR A 126 17.33 -7.47 -5.25
N ARG A 127 17.37 -8.52 -4.41
CA ARG A 127 18.60 -9.09 -3.83
C ARG A 127 19.42 -8.08 -3.03
N ILE A 128 18.78 -7.06 -2.48
CA ILE A 128 19.37 -6.22 -1.44
C ILE A 128 19.30 -7.04 -0.13
N PRO A 129 20.41 -7.15 0.62
CA PRO A 129 20.41 -7.92 1.88
C PRO A 129 19.42 -7.34 2.89
N LEU A 130 18.76 -8.21 3.66
CA LEU A 130 17.78 -7.79 4.68
C LEU A 130 18.43 -6.95 5.79
N GLU A 131 19.70 -7.16 6.05
CA GLU A 131 20.50 -6.42 7.04
C GLU A 131 20.69 -4.95 6.66
N ARG A 132 20.38 -4.58 5.41
CA ARG A 132 20.33 -3.18 4.95
C ARG A 132 18.95 -2.55 5.07
N MET A 133 17.99 -3.29 5.63
CA MET A 133 16.60 -2.85 5.76
C MET A 133 16.21 -2.83 7.24
N GLU A 134 15.42 -1.84 7.61
CA GLU A 134 14.83 -1.72 8.93
C GLU A 134 13.31 -1.79 8.81
N THR A 135 12.66 -2.55 9.68
CA THR A 135 11.20 -2.59 9.74
C THR A 135 10.73 -1.57 10.77
N ILE A 136 9.95 -0.58 10.33
CA ILE A 136 9.26 0.37 11.21
C ILE A 136 7.77 0.31 10.88
N TYR A 137 6.99 -0.31 11.75
CA TYR A 137 5.54 -0.42 11.57
C TYR A 137 4.88 0.96 11.65
N ASN A 138 3.85 1.19 10.84
CA ASN A 138 3.11 2.44 10.91
C ASN A 138 2.32 2.50 12.24
N PRO A 139 2.33 3.64 12.95
CA PRO A 139 1.53 3.83 14.16
C PRO A 139 0.06 4.01 13.76
N VAL A 140 -0.70 2.92 13.78
CA VAL A 140 -2.13 2.93 13.40
C VAL A 140 -3.07 2.87 14.60
N VAL A 141 -2.54 2.53 15.77
CA VAL A 141 -3.23 2.59 17.06
C VAL A 141 -2.72 3.83 17.78
N THR A 142 -3.62 4.76 18.08
CA THR A 142 -3.32 6.00 18.79
C THR A 142 -4.03 6.02 20.15
N PRO A 143 -3.58 6.84 21.12
CA PRO A 143 -4.21 6.92 22.44
C PRO A 143 -5.71 7.24 22.41
N GLU A 144 -6.17 7.95 21.37
CA GLU A 144 -7.57 8.35 21.22
C GLU A 144 -8.47 7.22 20.69
N LEU A 145 -7.91 6.09 20.25
CA LEU A 145 -8.66 5.00 19.63
C LEU A 145 -9.71 4.44 20.60
N GLU A 146 -9.38 4.27 21.88
CA GLU A 146 -10.32 3.79 22.90
C GLU A 146 -11.52 4.72 23.07
N THR A 147 -11.28 6.04 23.12
CA THR A 147 -12.33 7.05 23.18
C THR A 147 -13.24 6.96 21.94
N LEU A 148 -12.66 6.88 20.74
CA LEU A 148 -13.41 6.81 19.48
C LEU A 148 -14.19 5.48 19.35
N ALA A 149 -13.65 4.37 19.85
CA ALA A 149 -14.32 3.07 19.87
C ALA A 149 -15.58 3.09 20.76
N ASN A 150 -15.52 3.84 21.88
CA ASN A 150 -16.62 3.96 22.83
C ASN A 150 -17.73 4.93 22.38
N GLU A 151 -17.50 5.78 21.38
CA GLU A 151 -18.54 6.62 20.80
C GLU A 151 -19.73 5.80 20.25
N LYS A 152 -20.91 6.43 20.17
CA LYS A 152 -22.10 5.79 19.58
C LYS A 152 -21.86 5.51 18.08
N SER A 153 -22.15 4.28 17.65
CA SER A 153 -22.12 3.96 16.22
C SER A 153 -23.35 4.52 15.52
N GLU A 154 -23.16 5.05 14.31
CA GLU A 154 -24.25 5.67 13.53
C GLU A 154 -25.18 4.65 12.88
N HIS A 155 -24.76 3.38 12.75
CA HIS A 155 -25.53 2.38 12.01
C HIS A 155 -26.59 1.71 12.90
N PRO A 156 -27.88 1.68 12.49
CA PRO A 156 -28.99 1.22 13.34
C PRO A 156 -28.90 -0.26 13.73
N TRP A 157 -28.24 -1.10 12.93
CA TRP A 157 -28.03 -2.53 13.26
C TRP A 157 -27.27 -2.78 14.56
N PHE A 158 -26.54 -1.80 15.09
CA PHE A 158 -25.87 -1.96 16.38
C PHE A 158 -26.79 -1.75 17.58
N GLU A 159 -28.02 -1.26 17.37
CA GLU A 159 -28.98 -0.97 18.43
C GLU A 159 -30.25 -1.85 18.37
N ASP A 160 -30.44 -2.61 17.29
CA ASP A 160 -31.68 -3.37 17.05
C ASP A 160 -31.67 -4.79 17.65
N GLY A 161 -30.57 -5.22 18.27
CA GLY A 161 -30.43 -6.58 18.83
C GLY A 161 -30.53 -7.69 17.77
N GLY A 162 -30.33 -7.37 16.49
CA GLY A 162 -30.52 -8.28 15.36
C GLY A 162 -29.38 -9.26 15.14
N ALA A 163 -29.24 -9.70 13.89
CA ALA A 163 -28.23 -10.70 13.52
C ALA A 163 -26.79 -10.20 13.73
N PRO A 164 -25.82 -11.10 14.02
CA PRO A 164 -24.40 -10.78 14.12
C PRO A 164 -23.87 -10.03 12.89
N ILE A 165 -23.01 -9.03 13.11
CA ILE A 165 -22.50 -8.15 12.05
C ILE A 165 -21.08 -8.54 11.68
N VAL A 166 -20.88 -8.88 10.41
CA VAL A 166 -19.56 -8.95 9.77
C VAL A 166 -19.25 -7.57 9.19
N LEU A 167 -18.16 -6.96 9.67
CA LEU A 167 -17.73 -5.63 9.27
C LEU A 167 -16.54 -5.70 8.30
N GLY A 168 -16.63 -5.02 7.17
CA GLY A 168 -15.50 -4.69 6.32
C GLY A 168 -15.26 -3.18 6.29
N ALA A 169 -14.01 -2.74 6.15
CA ALA A 169 -13.71 -1.32 6.01
C ALA A 169 -12.57 -1.04 5.01
N GLY A 170 -12.76 -0.05 4.14
CA GLY A 170 -11.74 0.42 3.20
C GLY A 170 -12.28 0.95 1.88
N ARG A 171 -11.37 1.45 1.03
CA ARG A 171 -11.71 1.94 -0.31
C ARG A 171 -12.35 0.84 -1.15
N LEU A 172 -13.43 1.18 -1.88
CA LEU A 172 -14.13 0.24 -2.76
C LEU A 172 -13.38 0.09 -4.10
N VAL A 173 -12.26 -0.61 -4.05
CA VAL A 173 -11.35 -0.88 -5.17
C VAL A 173 -11.02 -2.37 -5.23
N ASP A 174 -10.52 -2.81 -6.39
CA ASP A 174 -10.23 -4.22 -6.69
C ASP A 174 -9.28 -4.85 -5.65
N GLN A 175 -8.35 -4.07 -5.10
CA GLN A 175 -7.43 -4.51 -4.03
C GLN A 175 -8.14 -5.07 -2.79
N LYS A 176 -9.26 -4.48 -2.37
CA LYS A 176 -9.93 -4.87 -1.12
C LYS A 176 -10.76 -6.14 -1.26
N ASP A 177 -11.01 -6.55 -2.51
CA ASP A 177 -11.72 -7.77 -2.87
C ASP A 177 -12.99 -8.04 -2.03
N PHE A 178 -13.78 -6.99 -1.83
CA PHE A 178 -15.12 -7.10 -1.23
C PHE A 178 -16.08 -8.06 -1.95
N PRO A 179 -15.95 -8.38 -3.26
CA PRO A 179 -16.73 -9.46 -3.85
C PRO A 179 -16.59 -10.79 -3.11
N THR A 180 -15.36 -11.18 -2.74
CA THR A 180 -15.11 -12.40 -1.97
C THR A 180 -15.78 -12.34 -0.60
N LEU A 181 -15.75 -11.20 0.09
CA LEU A 181 -16.43 -11.03 1.37
C LEU A 181 -17.95 -11.16 1.24
N ILE A 182 -18.55 -10.54 0.22
CA ILE A 182 -19.98 -10.61 -0.06
C ILE A 182 -20.41 -12.06 -0.29
N GLU A 183 -19.67 -12.80 -1.11
CA GLU A 183 -19.96 -14.21 -1.37
C GLU A 183 -19.78 -15.08 -0.12
N ALA A 184 -18.77 -14.81 0.69
CA ALA A 184 -18.53 -15.54 1.94
C ALA A 184 -19.68 -15.35 2.93
N VAL A 185 -20.17 -14.11 3.12
CA VAL A 185 -21.32 -13.87 4.01
C VAL A 185 -22.61 -14.46 3.44
N ALA A 186 -22.81 -14.41 2.12
CA ALA A 186 -23.97 -15.05 1.48
C ALA A 186 -23.99 -16.57 1.70
N ARG A 187 -22.82 -17.22 1.75
CA ARG A 187 -22.71 -18.65 2.12
C ARG A 187 -22.97 -18.86 3.61
N LEU A 188 -22.36 -18.05 4.48
CA LEU A 188 -22.57 -18.13 5.93
C LEU A 188 -24.06 -18.03 6.31
N ARG A 189 -24.81 -17.17 5.62
CA ARG A 189 -26.26 -16.99 5.84
C ARG A 189 -27.12 -18.22 5.58
N ARG A 190 -26.60 -19.23 4.88
CA ARG A 190 -27.31 -20.51 4.69
C ARG A 190 -27.31 -21.36 5.95
N GLU A 191 -26.37 -21.13 6.85
CA GLU A 191 -26.18 -21.90 8.08
C GLU A 191 -26.61 -21.11 9.31
N ARG A 192 -26.44 -19.79 9.31
CA ARG A 192 -26.81 -18.94 10.45
C ARG A 192 -27.08 -17.48 10.06
N PRO A 193 -27.90 -16.73 10.82
CA PRO A 193 -28.12 -15.31 10.58
C PRO A 193 -26.80 -14.51 10.64
N ALA A 194 -26.58 -13.64 9.66
CA ALA A 194 -25.42 -12.75 9.61
C ALA A 194 -25.69 -11.53 8.71
N ARG A 195 -25.28 -10.35 9.15
CA ARG A 195 -25.32 -9.09 8.39
C ARG A 195 -23.94 -8.74 7.87
N LEU A 196 -23.88 -8.12 6.69
CA LEU A 196 -22.65 -7.56 6.14
C LEU A 196 -22.73 -6.05 6.08
N LEU A 197 -21.89 -5.39 6.88
CA LEU A 197 -21.70 -3.95 6.85
C LEU A 197 -20.33 -3.63 6.25
N ILE A 198 -20.29 -2.81 5.19
CA ILE A 198 -19.02 -2.34 4.59
C ILE A 198 -18.92 -0.83 4.71
N LEU A 199 -17.84 -0.35 5.33
CA LEU A 199 -17.55 1.08 5.48
C LEU A 199 -16.53 1.53 4.44
N GLY A 200 -16.90 2.51 3.61
CA GLY A 200 -16.00 3.14 2.65
C GLY A 200 -16.65 3.55 1.34
N GLU A 201 -15.85 4.19 0.49
CA GLU A 201 -16.26 4.69 -0.83
C GLU A 201 -15.29 4.27 -1.93
N GLY A 202 -15.79 4.28 -3.17
CA GLY A 202 -14.96 4.09 -4.35
C GLY A 202 -15.70 3.59 -5.58
N LYS A 203 -14.94 3.52 -6.69
CA LYS A 203 -15.43 3.17 -8.03
C LYS A 203 -16.21 1.85 -8.12
N ARG A 204 -16.03 0.92 -7.18
CA ARG A 204 -16.69 -0.40 -7.20
C ARG A 204 -18.06 -0.42 -6.52
N ARG A 205 -18.53 0.68 -5.92
CA ARG A 205 -19.81 0.75 -5.18
C ARG A 205 -20.98 0.07 -5.89
N ALA A 206 -21.35 0.56 -7.07
CA ALA A 206 -22.50 0.04 -7.82
C ALA A 206 -22.36 -1.46 -8.16
N ALA A 207 -21.14 -1.92 -8.44
CA ALA A 207 -20.87 -3.33 -8.71
C ALA A 207 -21.02 -4.21 -7.46
N LEU A 208 -20.63 -3.71 -6.29
CA LEU A 208 -20.77 -4.41 -5.00
C LEU A 208 -22.23 -4.50 -4.56
N GLU A 209 -22.99 -3.41 -4.64
CA GLU A 209 -24.44 -3.41 -4.34
C GLU A 209 -25.20 -4.36 -5.27
N SER A 210 -24.86 -4.36 -6.56
CA SER A 210 -25.43 -5.29 -7.54
C SER A 210 -25.09 -6.75 -7.23
N LEU A 211 -23.86 -7.02 -6.78
CA LEU A 211 -23.45 -8.36 -6.37
C LEU A 211 -24.18 -8.82 -5.10
N ALA A 212 -24.29 -7.97 -4.08
CA ALA A 212 -24.99 -8.29 -2.85
C ALA A 212 -26.47 -8.65 -3.10
N ARG A 213 -27.15 -7.91 -4.00
CA ARG A 213 -28.51 -8.25 -4.45
C ARG A 213 -28.58 -9.62 -5.12
N ARG A 214 -27.68 -9.92 -6.07
CA ARG A 214 -27.63 -11.24 -6.73
C ARG A 214 -27.27 -12.37 -5.77
N ALA A 215 -26.47 -12.09 -4.76
CA ALA A 215 -26.08 -13.06 -3.73
C ALA A 215 -27.20 -13.31 -2.70
N GLY A 216 -28.33 -12.60 -2.79
CA GLY A 216 -29.47 -12.77 -1.90
C GLY A 216 -29.28 -12.15 -0.51
N LEU A 217 -28.39 -11.16 -0.37
CA LEU A 217 -28.18 -10.49 0.92
C LEU A 217 -29.28 -9.48 1.26
N GLY A 218 -30.01 -8.94 0.27
CA GLY A 218 -31.17 -8.06 0.51
C GLY A 218 -30.90 -6.96 1.55
N ASP A 219 -31.78 -6.86 2.55
CA ASP A 219 -31.72 -5.89 3.65
C ASP A 219 -30.65 -6.20 4.70
N GLU A 220 -29.82 -7.22 4.46
CA GLU A 220 -28.78 -7.69 5.38
C GLU A 220 -27.38 -7.39 4.84
N PHE A 221 -27.33 -6.58 3.80
CA PHE A 221 -26.14 -5.92 3.29
C PHE A 221 -26.30 -4.40 3.38
N SER A 222 -25.32 -3.72 3.97
CA SER A 222 -25.29 -2.27 4.09
C SER A 222 -23.93 -1.71 3.66
N LEU A 223 -23.99 -0.64 2.88
CA LEU A 223 -22.85 0.10 2.37
C LEU A 223 -23.12 1.60 2.55
N PRO A 224 -23.06 2.12 3.80
CA PRO A 224 -23.44 3.50 4.12
C PRO A 224 -22.50 4.54 3.49
N GLY A 225 -21.32 4.11 3.04
CA GLY A 225 -20.30 4.98 2.47
C GLY A 225 -19.16 5.24 3.44
N PHE A 226 -18.49 6.37 3.26
CA PHE A 226 -17.36 6.77 4.09
C PHE A 226 -17.85 7.22 5.48
N THR A 227 -17.23 6.68 6.54
CA THR A 227 -17.43 7.14 7.91
C THR A 227 -16.14 7.76 8.46
N LYS A 228 -16.29 8.82 9.26
CA LYS A 228 -15.16 9.48 9.92
C LYS A 228 -14.63 8.66 11.09
N ASN A 229 -15.51 8.03 11.84
CA ASN A 229 -15.16 7.17 12.98
C ASN A 229 -15.63 5.73 12.73
N PRO A 230 -14.82 4.89 12.06
CA PRO A 230 -15.13 3.48 11.89
C PRO A 230 -14.93 2.65 13.17
N PHE A 231 -14.22 3.18 14.17
CA PHE A 231 -13.81 2.45 15.37
C PHE A 231 -15.02 2.08 16.25
N SER A 232 -16.04 2.95 16.31
CA SER A 232 -17.29 2.66 17.01
C SER A 232 -18.02 1.42 16.43
N SER A 233 -17.97 1.24 15.11
CA SER A 233 -18.49 0.03 14.46
C SER A 233 -17.58 -1.18 14.67
N MET A 234 -16.25 -1.00 14.65
CA MET A 234 -15.29 -2.09 14.88
C MET A 234 -15.48 -2.70 16.27
N ALA A 235 -15.62 -1.88 17.31
CA ALA A 235 -15.80 -2.32 18.69
C ALA A 235 -17.13 -3.07 18.95
N ARG A 236 -18.11 -2.95 18.04
CA ARG A 236 -19.46 -3.54 18.18
C ARG A 236 -19.73 -4.65 17.17
N ALA A 237 -18.91 -4.77 16.13
CA ALA A 237 -19.06 -5.82 15.15
C ALA A 237 -18.74 -7.18 15.77
N SER A 238 -19.45 -8.21 15.33
CA SER A 238 -19.18 -9.58 15.81
C SER A 238 -17.89 -10.14 15.20
N VAL A 239 -17.57 -9.71 13.97
CA VAL A 239 -16.33 -10.07 13.27
C VAL A 239 -15.90 -8.91 12.37
N PHE A 240 -14.63 -8.53 12.42
CA PHE A 240 -14.01 -7.73 11.36
C PHE A 240 -13.37 -8.62 10.31
N ALA A 241 -13.70 -8.41 9.04
CA ALA A 241 -13.20 -9.20 7.92
C ALA A 241 -12.37 -8.35 6.94
N LEU A 242 -11.11 -8.71 6.78
CA LEU A 242 -10.22 -8.13 5.77
C LEU A 242 -10.04 -9.12 4.61
N SER A 243 -10.82 -8.95 3.54
CA SER A 243 -10.75 -9.78 2.33
C SER A 243 -9.70 -9.34 1.30
N SER A 244 -8.77 -8.44 1.66
CA SER A 244 -7.90 -7.79 0.68
C SER A 244 -6.99 -8.79 -0.04
N ALA A 245 -6.89 -8.66 -1.36
CA ALA A 245 -6.03 -9.51 -2.17
C ALA A 245 -4.54 -9.30 -1.87
N TYR A 246 -4.17 -8.10 -1.39
CA TYR A 246 -2.81 -7.75 -1.00
C TYR A 246 -2.80 -6.53 -0.07
N GLU A 247 -1.85 -6.53 0.88
CA GLU A 247 -1.61 -5.46 1.83
C GLU A 247 -0.12 -5.39 2.18
N GLY A 248 0.43 -4.17 2.28
CA GLY A 248 1.78 -3.98 2.81
C GLY A 248 1.81 -4.09 4.34
N LEU A 249 0.95 -3.31 4.99
CA LEU A 249 0.60 -3.43 6.39
C LEU A 249 -0.90 -3.13 6.52
N PRO A 250 -1.73 -4.09 6.96
CA PRO A 250 -3.18 -3.92 7.01
C PRO A 250 -3.59 -3.05 8.21
N GLY A 251 -3.39 -1.73 8.13
CA GLY A 251 -3.63 -0.81 9.24
C GLY A 251 -5.04 -0.91 9.84
N VAL A 252 -6.06 -1.07 8.98
CA VAL A 252 -7.46 -1.20 9.39
C VAL A 252 -7.73 -2.48 10.18
N LEU A 253 -7.00 -3.57 9.92
CA LEU A 253 -7.12 -4.82 10.68
C LEU A 253 -6.48 -4.68 12.06
N ILE A 254 -5.31 -4.02 12.13
CA ILE A 254 -4.65 -3.73 13.41
C ILE A 254 -5.53 -2.84 14.28
N GLN A 255 -6.15 -1.83 13.67
CA GLN A 255 -7.12 -0.96 14.35
C GLN A 255 -8.34 -1.73 14.84
N ALA A 256 -8.91 -2.63 14.02
CA ALA A 256 -10.01 -3.47 14.43
C ALA A 256 -9.64 -4.36 15.63
N LEU A 257 -8.46 -5.00 15.61
CA LEU A 257 -7.95 -5.79 16.74
C LEU A 257 -7.76 -4.96 18.02
N ALA A 258 -7.39 -3.69 17.87
CA ALA A 258 -7.25 -2.78 19.02
C ALA A 258 -8.61 -2.34 19.60
N CYS A 259 -9.69 -2.45 18.83
CA CYS A 259 -11.05 -2.15 19.29
C CYS A 259 -11.72 -3.31 20.05
N GLY A 260 -11.15 -4.52 20.04
CA GLY A 260 -11.71 -5.74 20.64
C GLY A 260 -12.13 -6.77 19.60
#